data_AF-A0A966LYL3-F1
#
_entry.id   AF-A0A966LYL3-F1
#
_cell.length_a   1.000
_cell.length_b   1.000
_cell.length_c   1.000
_cell.angle_alpha   90.00
_cell.angle_beta   90.00
_cell.angle_gamma   90.00
#
_symmetry.space_group_name_H-M   'P 1'
#
loop_
_entity.id
_entity.type
_entity.pdbx_description
1 polymer ?
#
loop_
_entity_poly.entity_id
_entity_poly.type
_entity_poly.pdbx_seq_one_letter_code
_entity_poly.pdbx_strand_id
1 'polypeptide(L)'
;MIKPELTILIVSDSNFKNLCDDPTSYVEKLYGILNNRYKVPIKIITVSGRYGLSAIDSNIETLDVEDRNKTLFTQTIENHAAVFDELQIISLSNIVDPFIEGVADTMSALQKNITRYSYKRK
;
A
#
# COMPACT_ATOMS: atom_id res chain seq x y z
N MET A 1 20.67 -17.44 8.55
CA MET A 1 20.43 -16.06 8.07
C MET A 1 19.13 -15.58 8.68
N ILE A 2 19.20 -14.66 9.64
CA ILE A 2 18.01 -13.96 10.15
C ILE A 2 17.65 -12.98 9.04
N LYS A 3 16.44 -13.08 8.48
CA LYS A 3 15.99 -12.14 7.46
C LYS A 3 16.00 -10.75 8.13
N PRO A 4 16.76 -9.78 7.62
CA PRO A 4 16.63 -8.40 8.09
C PRO A 4 15.17 -8.02 7.83
N GLU A 5 14.56 -7.33 8.79
CA GLU A 5 13.25 -6.65 8.71
C GLU A 5 12.48 -6.73 7.37
N LEU A 6 11.25 -7.22 7.41
CA LEU A 6 10.39 -7.28 6.21
C LEU A 6 9.81 -5.90 5.92
N THR A 7 10.04 -5.36 4.72
CA THR A 7 9.47 -4.06 4.33
C THR A 7 8.20 -4.24 3.51
N ILE A 8 7.11 -3.61 3.93
CA ILE A 8 5.78 -3.74 3.33
C ILE A 8 5.34 -2.38 2.77
N LEU A 9 5.07 -2.31 1.47
CA LEU A 9 4.46 -1.15 0.85
C LEU A 9 2.93 -1.25 0.94
N ILE A 10 2.27 -0.21 1.45
CA ILE A 10 0.82 -0.09 1.44
C ILE A 10 0.38 1.04 0.52
N VAL A 11 -0.50 0.72 -0.42
CA VAL A 11 -1.22 1.68 -1.26
C VAL A 11 -2.72 1.55 -1.01
N SER A 12 -3.44 2.65 -1.10
CA SER A 12 -4.91 2.67 -1.04
C SER A 12 -5.50 3.21 -2.33
N ASP A 13 -6.78 2.96 -2.60
CA ASP A 13 -7.49 3.74 -3.60
C ASP A 13 -7.42 5.25 -3.31
N SER A 14 -7.56 6.06 -4.35
CA SER A 14 -7.27 7.50 -4.32
C SER A 14 -8.15 8.33 -3.37
N ASN A 15 -9.25 7.76 -2.86
CA ASN A 15 -10.21 8.46 -2.02
C ASN A 15 -10.52 7.72 -0.71
N PHE A 16 -9.66 6.77 -0.33
CA PHE A 16 -9.84 5.88 0.82
C PHE A 16 -10.20 6.65 2.10
N LYS A 17 -9.45 7.72 2.42
CA LYS A 17 -9.69 8.56 3.60
C LYS A 17 -11.12 9.09 3.69
N ASN A 18 -11.74 9.41 2.55
CA ASN A 18 -13.06 10.00 2.52
C ASN A 18 -14.17 8.94 2.42
N LEU A 19 -13.88 7.82 1.75
CA LEU A 19 -14.83 6.73 1.51
C LEU A 19 -14.95 5.75 2.67
N CYS A 20 -13.85 5.49 3.39
CA CYS A 20 -13.82 4.57 4.52
C CYS A 20 -14.59 5.13 5.72
N ASP A 21 -15.46 4.32 6.32
CA ASP A 21 -16.27 4.67 7.50
C ASP A 21 -15.39 5.24 8.63
N ASP A 22 -14.31 4.52 8.95
CA ASP A 22 -13.31 4.88 9.95
C ASP A 22 -11.90 4.56 9.45
N PRO A 23 -11.24 5.49 8.73
CA PRO A 23 -9.94 5.24 8.11
C PRO A 23 -8.83 5.03 9.14
N THR A 24 -8.87 5.74 10.27
CA THR A 24 -7.83 5.67 11.31
C THR A 24 -7.85 4.31 11.99
N SER A 25 -9.00 3.89 12.52
CA SER A 25 -9.09 2.58 13.18
C SER A 25 -8.90 1.43 12.19
N TYR A 26 -9.24 1.61 10.90
CA TYR A 26 -8.94 0.62 9.87
C TYR A 26 -7.44 0.40 9.72
N VAL A 27 -6.65 1.48 9.60
CA VAL A 27 -5.20 1.42 9.41
C VAL A 27 -4.52 0.81 10.64
N GLU A 28 -4.90 1.22 11.85
CA GLU A 28 -4.40 0.64 13.11
C GLU A 28 -4.66 -0.88 13.19
N LYS A 29 -5.89 -1.29 12.83
CA LYS A 29 -6.25 -2.71 12.80
C LYS A 29 -5.44 -3.48 11.75
N LEU A 30 -5.23 -2.90 10.58
CA LEU A 30 -4.41 -3.51 9.53
C LEU A 30 -2.96 -3.68 10.00
N TYR A 31 -2.37 -2.69 10.67
CA TYR A 31 -1.03 -2.81 11.25
C TYR A 31 -0.96 -3.93 12.29
N GLY A 32 -1.98 -4.06 13.14
CA GLY A 32 -2.10 -5.18 14.08
C GLY A 32 -2.17 -6.54 13.37
N ILE A 33 -2.93 -6.65 12.28
CA ILE A 33 -3.02 -7.88 11.47
C ILE A 33 -1.66 -8.23 10.86
N LEU A 34 -0.95 -7.25 10.28
CA LEU A 34 0.36 -7.48 9.67
C LEU A 34 1.39 -7.91 10.73
N ASN A 35 1.47 -7.20 11.86
CA ASN A 35 2.37 -7.58 12.96
C ASN A 35 2.08 -8.98 13.52
N ASN A 36 0.81 -9.39 13.59
CA ASN A 36 0.45 -10.73 14.04
C ASN A 36 0.74 -11.81 12.99
N ARG A 37 0.66 -11.46 11.69
CA ARG A 37 0.92 -12.38 10.58
C ARG A 37 2.41 -12.71 10.48
N TYR A 38 3.28 -11.71 10.56
CA TYR A 38 4.71 -11.89 10.39
C TYR A 38 5.39 -12.08 11.74
N LYS A 39 6.14 -13.18 11.91
CA LYS A 39 6.91 -13.47 13.12
C LYS A 39 8.29 -12.78 13.15
N VAL A 40 8.45 -11.71 12.39
CA VAL A 40 9.68 -10.94 12.23
C VAL A 40 9.34 -9.45 12.31
N PRO A 41 10.30 -8.58 12.66
CA PRO A 41 10.09 -7.14 12.57
C PRO A 41 9.64 -6.75 11.16
N ILE A 42 8.64 -5.87 11.09
CA ILE A 42 8.14 -5.32 9.83
C ILE A 42 8.33 -3.81 9.81
N LYS A 43 8.70 -3.28 8.64
CA LYS A 43 8.70 -1.87 8.33
C LYS A 43 7.56 -1.59 7.37
N ILE A 44 6.64 -0.70 7.75
CA ILE A 44 5.52 -0.32 6.91
C ILE A 44 5.83 1.03 6.27
N ILE A 45 5.71 1.08 4.94
CA ILE A 45 5.88 2.31 4.16
C ILE A 45 4.64 2.52 3.27
N THR A 46 4.41 3.75 2.85
CA THR A 46 3.35 4.10 1.89
C THR A 46 3.89 4.99 0.78
N VAL A 47 3.04 5.39 -0.16
CA VAL A 47 3.41 6.33 -1.23
C VAL A 47 2.96 7.75 -0.90
N SER A 48 3.58 8.77 -1.48
CA SER A 48 3.11 10.14 -1.37
C SER A 48 1.80 10.36 -2.14
N GLY A 49 1.07 11.42 -1.80
CA GLY A 49 -0.13 11.82 -2.53
C GLY A 49 -1.37 10.99 -2.18
N ARG A 50 -2.32 10.93 -3.12
CA ARG A 50 -3.70 10.44 -2.86
C ARG A 50 -3.84 8.93 -2.68
N TYR A 51 -2.84 8.17 -3.13
CA TYR A 51 -2.80 6.71 -2.98
C TYR A 51 -2.08 6.27 -1.70
N GLY A 52 -1.62 7.24 -0.91
CA GLY A 52 -0.87 7.05 0.32
C GLY A 52 -1.73 7.11 1.58
N LEU A 53 -1.14 6.67 2.69
CA LEU A 53 -1.75 6.72 4.02
C LEU A 53 -1.29 7.89 4.89
N SER A 54 -0.38 8.74 4.40
CA SER A 54 0.21 9.84 5.19
C SER A 54 -0.80 10.88 5.68
N ALA A 55 -1.96 10.98 5.03
CA ALA A 55 -3.07 11.83 5.47
C ALA A 55 -3.90 11.23 6.62
N ILE A 56 -3.63 9.98 7.01
CA ILE A 56 -4.30 9.21 8.08
C ILE A 56 -3.32 8.93 9.22
N ASP A 57 -2.11 8.46 8.89
CA ASP A 57 -0.99 8.31 9.81
C ASP A 57 0.16 9.21 9.33
N SER A 58 0.42 10.32 10.02
CA SER A 58 1.46 11.27 9.60
C SER A 58 2.90 10.79 9.87
N ASN A 59 3.07 9.71 10.65
CA ASN A 59 4.39 9.21 11.02
C ASN A 59 4.87 8.06 10.12
N ILE A 60 4.02 7.56 9.22
CA ILE A 60 4.39 6.52 8.27
C ILE A 60 5.43 7.03 7.28
N GLU A 61 6.49 6.24 7.08
CA GLU A 61 7.49 6.53 6.06
C GLU A 61 6.84 6.49 4.67
N THR A 62 7.18 7.49 3.86
CA THR A 62 6.54 7.74 2.58
C THR A 62 7.57 7.69 1.46
N LEU A 63 7.31 6.89 0.43
CA LEU A 63 8.02 6.91 -0.84
C LEU A 63 7.44 7.99 -1.73
N ASP A 64 8.28 8.90 -2.20
CA ASP A 64 7.85 9.92 -3.15
C ASP A 64 7.51 9.29 -4.51
N VAL A 65 6.31 9.58 -5.01
CA VAL A 65 5.80 9.08 -6.29
C VAL A 65 5.20 10.18 -7.15
N GLU A 66 5.28 10.00 -8.47
CA GLU A 66 4.60 10.86 -9.43
C GLU A 66 3.26 10.25 -9.86
N ASP A 67 2.15 10.78 -9.37
CA ASP A 67 0.80 10.25 -9.63
C ASP A 67 0.00 11.03 -10.69
N ARG A 68 0.71 11.81 -11.53
CA ARG A 68 0.12 12.64 -12.61
C ARG A 68 -0.54 11.80 -13.71
N ASN A 69 0.05 10.65 -14.01
CA ASN A 69 -0.53 9.66 -14.92
C ASN A 69 -0.14 8.24 -14.48
N LYS A 70 -0.91 7.26 -14.95
CA LYS A 70 -0.75 5.86 -14.55
C LYS A 70 0.67 5.35 -14.80
N THR A 71 1.21 5.60 -16.00
CA THR A 71 2.52 5.08 -16.41
C THR A 71 3.64 5.58 -15.51
N LEU A 72 3.67 6.88 -15.22
CA LEU A 72 4.66 7.44 -14.30
C LEU A 72 4.51 6.85 -12.90
N PHE A 73 3.28 6.78 -12.39
CA PHE A 73 3.02 6.22 -11.06
C PHE A 73 3.52 4.79 -10.92
N THR A 74 3.17 3.92 -11.89
CA THR A 74 3.62 2.53 -11.89
C THR A 74 5.13 2.41 -12.02
N GLN A 75 5.74 3.23 -12.89
CA GLN A 75 7.18 3.22 -13.11
C GLN A 75 7.95 3.70 -11.88
N THR A 76 7.46 4.72 -11.17
CA THR A 76 8.11 5.17 -9.93
C THR A 76 8.08 4.08 -8.86
N ILE A 77 6.95 3.38 -8.70
CA ILE A 77 6.87 2.27 -7.74
C ILE A 77 7.75 1.09 -8.18
N GLU A 78 7.78 0.77 -9.47
CA GLU A 78 8.67 -0.24 -10.04
C GLU A 78 10.14 0.03 -9.73
N ASN A 79 10.60 1.28 -9.93
CA ASN A 79 11.96 1.68 -9.62
C ASN A 79 12.30 1.51 -8.12
N HIS A 80 11.30 1.54 -7.25
CA HIS A 80 11.42 1.32 -5.81
C HIS A 80 11.11 -0.14 -5.40
N ALA A 81 10.83 -1.06 -6.33
CA ALA A 81 10.47 -2.43 -5.98
C ALA A 81 11.57 -3.19 -5.21
N ALA A 82 12.82 -2.73 -5.28
CA ALA A 82 13.92 -3.29 -4.49
C ALA A 82 13.85 -2.91 -2.99
N VAL A 83 13.13 -1.85 -2.61
CA VAL A 83 13.10 -1.35 -1.22
C VAL A 83 11.99 -1.96 -0.37
N PHE A 84 11.04 -2.68 -0.96
CA PHE A 84 9.99 -3.39 -0.24
C PHE A 84 9.88 -4.85 -0.69
N ASP A 85 9.50 -5.74 0.22
CA ASP A 85 9.33 -7.17 -0.03
C ASP A 85 7.94 -7.49 -0.61
N GLU A 86 6.91 -6.81 -0.11
CA GLU A 86 5.50 -7.13 -0.42
C GLU A 86 4.64 -5.88 -0.62
N LEU A 87 3.57 -6.03 -1.41
CA LEU A 87 2.57 -5.00 -1.66
C LEU A 87 1.25 -5.35 -0.96
N GLN A 88 0.71 -4.41 -0.20
CA GLN A 88 -0.65 -4.47 0.34
C GLN A 88 -1.48 -3.36 -0.31
N ILE A 89 -2.67 -3.73 -0.78
CA ILE A 89 -3.59 -2.81 -1.47
C ILE A 89 -4.85 -2.69 -0.62
N ILE A 90 -5.28 -1.46 -0.33
CA ILE A 90 -6.57 -1.16 0.29
C ILE A 90 -7.50 -0.62 -0.79
N SER A 91 -8.52 -1.37 -1.18
CA SER A 91 -9.46 -0.95 -2.23
C SER A 91 -10.83 -1.58 -2.04
N LEU A 92 -11.88 -0.89 -2.49
CA LEU A 92 -13.21 -1.50 -2.59
C LEU A 92 -13.21 -2.58 -3.69
N SER A 93 -13.83 -3.73 -3.41
CA SER A 93 -13.86 -4.87 -4.34
C SER A 93 -14.68 -4.60 -5.62
N ASN A 94 -15.56 -3.60 -5.60
CA ASN A 94 -16.40 -3.22 -6.72
C ASN A 94 -15.88 -1.99 -7.49
N ILE A 95 -14.70 -1.47 -7.15
CA ILE A 95 -14.08 -0.33 -7.83
C ILE A 95 -12.76 -0.78 -8.42
N VAL A 96 -12.63 -0.60 -9.74
CA VAL A 96 -11.37 -0.83 -10.47
C VAL A 96 -10.67 0.52 -10.61
N ASP A 97 -9.62 0.75 -9.82
CA ASP A 97 -8.79 1.94 -9.95
C ASP A 97 -7.61 1.63 -10.91
N PRO A 98 -7.52 2.31 -12.09
CA PRO A 98 -6.50 1.99 -13.08
C PRO A 98 -5.06 2.13 -12.59
N PHE A 99 -4.80 3.00 -11.60
CA PHE A 99 -3.46 3.17 -11.03
C PHE A 99 -3.11 1.99 -10.13
N ILE A 100 -4.05 1.55 -9.29
CA ILE A 100 -3.89 0.39 -8.42
C ILE A 100 -3.72 -0.89 -9.23
N GLU A 101 -4.52 -1.09 -10.26
CA GLU A 101 -4.37 -2.27 -11.14
C GLU A 101 -3.03 -2.26 -11.87
N GLY A 102 -2.61 -1.09 -12.38
CA GLY A 102 -1.29 -0.96 -13.00
C GLY A 102 -0.16 -1.34 -12.04
N VAL A 103 -0.23 -0.90 -10.78
CA VAL A 103 0.77 -1.27 -9.76
C VAL A 103 0.72 -2.77 -9.45
N ALA A 104 -0.47 -3.34 -9.31
CA ALA A 104 -0.63 -4.77 -9.05
C ALA A 104 -0.06 -5.62 -10.20
N ASP A 105 -0.33 -5.25 -11.45
CA ASP A 105 0.18 -5.93 -12.64
C ASP A 105 1.71 -5.86 -12.69
N THR A 106 2.30 -4.67 -12.49
CA THR A 106 3.76 -4.48 -12.46
C THR A 106 4.40 -5.28 -11.32
N MET A 107 3.83 -5.25 -10.12
CA MET A 107 4.36 -6.02 -8.98
C MET A 107 4.24 -7.53 -9.20
N SER A 108 3.18 -7.98 -9.85
CA SER A 108 3.01 -9.39 -10.22
C SER A 108 4.07 -9.83 -11.23
N ALA A 109 4.40 -8.98 -12.21
CA ALA A 109 5.46 -9.25 -13.18
C ALA A 109 6.84 -9.37 -12.50
N LEU A 110 7.07 -8.61 -11.43
CA LEU A 110 8.25 -8.69 -10.57
C LEU A 110 8.20 -9.80 -9.52
N GLN A 111 7.19 -10.67 -9.55
CA GLN A 111 6.99 -11.78 -8.60
C GLN A 111 6.92 -11.33 -7.13
N LYS A 112 6.41 -10.12 -6.87
CA LYS A 112 6.13 -9.64 -5.51
C LYS A 112 4.84 -10.26 -4.98
N ASN A 113 4.80 -10.51 -3.68
CA ASN A 113 3.56 -10.91 -3.00
C ASN A 113 2.61 -9.71 -2.95
N ILE A 114 1.35 -9.93 -3.34
CA ILE A 114 0.30 -8.90 -3.35
C ILE A 114 -0.87 -9.39 -2.51
N THR A 115 -1.32 -8.58 -1.55
CA THR A 115 -2.54 -8.85 -0.78
C THR A 115 -3.49 -7.67 -0.88
N ARG A 116 -4.78 -7.94 -1.07
CA ARG A 116 -5.82 -6.91 -1.13
C ARG A 116 -6.72 -6.96 0.09
N TYR A 117 -7.07 -5.80 0.62
CA TYR A 117 -8.03 -5.63 1.71
C TYR A 117 -9.14 -4.69 1.25
N SER A 118 -10.39 -5.09 1.53
CA SER A 118 -11.54 -4.23 1.39
C SER A 118 -11.82 -3.48 2.69
N TYR A 119 -12.59 -2.40 2.59
CA TYR A 119 -13.04 -1.62 3.73
C TYR A 119 -14.54 -1.34 3.62
N LYS A 120 -15.15 -1.03 4.77
CA LYS A 120 -16.55 -0.62 4.82
C LYS A 120 -16.65 0.85 4.38
N ARG A 121 -17.52 1.09 3.40
CA ARG A 121 -17.84 2.45 2.94
C ARG A 121 -18.82 3.14 3.90
N LYS A 122 -18.71 4.46 4.02
CA LYS A 122 -19.72 5.34 4.65
C LYS A 122 -21.10 5.20 4.00
#